data_AF-A0A1A1WFK7-F1
#
_entry.id   AF-A0A1A1WFK7-F1
#
_cell.length_a   1.000
_cell.length_b   1.000
_cell.length_c   1.000
_cell.angle_alpha   90.00
_cell.angle_beta   90.00
_cell.angle_gamma   90.00
#
_symmetry.space_group_name_H-M   'P 1'
#
loop_
_entity.id
_entity.type
_entity.pdbx_description
1 polymer ?
#
loop_
_entity_poly.entity_id
_entity_poly.type
_entity_poly.pdbx_seq_one_letter_code
_entity_poly.pdbx_strand_id
1 'polypeptide(L)' 'MHAQTVEDEARKMWASSMNIAGAGWSGQAQATSYDTMGQVNQAFRNIVNMLHSVRDGLIRDANNYEQQEQASQQILSS' A
#
# COMPACT_ATOMS: atom_id res chain seq x y z
N MET A 1 4.76 11.33 -4.31
CA MET A 1 6.05 10.82 -4.82
C MET A 1 6.40 9.45 -4.24
N HIS A 2 6.48 9.25 -2.91
CA HIS A 2 6.89 7.94 -2.33
C HIS A 2 5.90 6.77 -2.58
N ALA A 3 4.58 7.00 -2.48
CA ALA A 3 3.58 5.95 -2.71
C ALA A 3 3.52 5.46 -4.16
N GLN A 4 3.70 6.37 -5.13
CA GLN A 4 3.76 6.03 -6.56
C GLN A 4 4.99 5.18 -6.88
N THR A 5 6.15 5.52 -6.31
CA THR A 5 7.37 4.72 -6.46
C THR A 5 7.19 3.30 -5.90
N VAL A 6 6.53 3.16 -4.75
CA VAL A 6 6.25 1.84 -4.15
C VAL A 6 5.29 1.02 -5.01
N GLU A 7 4.26 1.65 -5.57
CA GLU A 7 3.31 0.97 -6.47
C GLU A 7 3.99 0.54 -7.79
N ASP A 8 4.81 1.40 -8.38
CA ASP A 8 5.53 1.10 -9.63
C ASP A 8 6.55 -0.03 -9.44
N GLU A 9 7.29 -0.03 -8.31
CA GLU A 9 8.20 -1.13 -7.97
C GLU A 9 7.44 -2.43 -7.69
N ALA A 10 6.31 -2.38 -6.98
CA ALA A 10 5.46 -3.56 -6.77
C ALA A 10 4.92 -4.13 -8.09
N ARG A 11 4.52 -3.26 -9.03
CA ARG A 11 4.04 -3.65 -10.35
C ARG A 11 5.14 -4.30 -11.20
N LYS A 12 6.36 -3.76 -11.15
CA LYS A 12 7.55 -4.31 -11.81
C LYS A 12 7.94 -5.68 -11.25
N MET A 13 7.89 -5.84 -9.92
CA MET A 13 8.14 -7.12 -9.26
C MET A 13 7.10 -8.18 -9.64
N TRP A 14 5.83 -7.80 -9.72
CA TRP A 14 4.75 -8.69 -10.16
C TRP A 14 4.90 -9.15 -11.62
N ALA A 15 5.25 -8.23 -12.52
CA ALA A 15 5.53 -8.59 -13.91
C ALA A 15 6.74 -9.54 -14.05
N SER A 16 7.78 -9.31 -13.24
CA SER A 16 8.96 -10.20 -13.18
C SER A 16 8.58 -11.61 -12.73
N SER A 17 7.75 -11.75 -11.70
CA SER A 17 7.36 -13.07 -11.17
C SER A 17 6.50 -13.88 -12.16
N MET A 18 5.64 -13.22 -12.93
CA MET A 18 4.89 -13.87 -14.02
C MET A 18 5.79 -14.37 -15.15
N ASN A 19 6.85 -13.65 -15.50
CA ASN A 19 7.81 -14.08 -16.51
C ASN A 19 8.56 -15.36 -16.08
N ILE A 20 8.92 -15.48 -14.81
CA ILE A 20 9.62 -16.68 -14.31
C ILE A 20 8.67 -17.90 -14.26
N ALA A 21 7.41 -17.70 -13.88
CA ALA A 21 6.41 -18.77 -13.86
C ALA A 21 5.96 -19.22 -15.27
N GLY A 22 5.92 -18.32 -16.25
CA GLY A 22 5.41 -18.58 -17.61
C GLY A 22 6.42 -19.20 -18.58
N ALA A 23 7.72 -19.12 -18.32
CA ALA A 23 8.77 -19.52 -19.26
C ALA A 23 9.11 -21.03 -19.28
N GLY A 24 8.37 -21.89 -18.57
CA GLY A 24 8.56 -23.34 -18.61
C GLY A 24 9.78 -23.87 -17.84
N TRP A 25 10.25 -23.15 -16.81
CA TRP A 25 11.43 -23.55 -16.05
C TRP A 25 11.02 -24.59 -14.99
N SER A 26 11.27 -25.88 -15.27
CA SER A 26 10.93 -26.98 -14.36
C SER A 26 11.93 -27.11 -13.19
N GLY A 27 11.46 -27.57 -12.03
CA GLY A 27 12.30 -27.86 -10.86
C GLY A 27 12.56 -26.65 -9.95
N GLN A 28 13.83 -26.32 -9.70
CA GLN A 28 14.24 -25.28 -8.73
C GLN A 28 13.69 -23.89 -9.07
N ALA A 29 13.62 -23.53 -10.36
CA ALA A 29 13.14 -22.23 -10.79
C ALA A 29 11.64 -22.02 -10.51
N GLN A 30 10.85 -23.09 -10.55
CA GLN A 30 9.44 -23.05 -10.18
C GLN A 30 9.27 -22.85 -8.67
N ALA A 31 10.09 -23.51 -7.84
CA ALA A 31 10.12 -23.28 -6.40
C ALA A 31 10.51 -21.83 -6.07
N THR A 32 11.57 -21.31 -6.69
CA THR A 32 11.98 -19.90 -6.54
C THR A 32 10.90 -18.93 -7.01
N SER A 33 10.14 -19.26 -8.06
CA SER A 33 9.00 -18.47 -8.50
C SER A 33 7.91 -18.40 -7.44
N TYR A 34 7.53 -19.55 -6.85
CA TYR A 34 6.54 -19.59 -5.78
C TYR A 34 6.98 -18.80 -4.55
N ASP A 35 8.25 -18.93 -4.14
CA ASP A 35 8.80 -18.17 -3.01
C ASP A 35 8.80 -16.67 -3.29
N THR A 36 9.20 -16.27 -4.51
CA THR A 36 9.16 -14.86 -4.95
C THR A 36 7.73 -14.34 -4.96
N MET A 37 6.78 -15.11 -5.47
CA MET A 37 5.36 -14.74 -5.47
C MET A 37 4.80 -14.64 -4.05
N GLY A 38 5.23 -15.51 -3.12
CA GLY A 38 4.87 -15.45 -1.71
C GLY A 38 5.41 -14.18 -1.04
N GLN A 39 6.68 -13.85 -1.26
CA GLN A 39 7.30 -12.62 -0.75
C GLN A 39 6.65 -11.37 -1.32
N VAL A 40 6.34 -11.35 -2.62
CA VAL A 40 5.64 -10.24 -3.29
C VAL A 40 4.23 -10.07 -2.73
N ASN A 41 3.47 -11.16 -2.54
CA ASN A 41 2.14 -11.10 -1.95
C ASN A 41 2.17 -10.57 -0.52
N GLN A 42 3.19 -10.94 0.28
CA GLN A 42 3.38 -10.40 1.62
C GLN A 42 3.71 -8.90 1.59
N ALA A 43 4.62 -8.48 0.70
CA ALA A 43 4.96 -7.07 0.52
C ALA A 43 3.73 -6.24 0.10
N PHE A 44 2.92 -6.76 -0.83
CA PHE A 44 1.68 -6.12 -1.25
C PHE A 44 0.70 -5.92 -0.09
N ARG A 45 0.50 -6.96 0.74
CA ARG A 45 -0.33 -6.86 1.95
C ARG A 45 0.18 -5.80 2.92
N ASN A 46 1.49 -5.72 3.13
CA ASN A 46 2.10 -4.70 3.98
C ASN A 46 1.84 -3.28 3.44
N ILE A 47 1.96 -3.09 2.12
CA ILE A 47 1.66 -1.80 1.47
C ILE A 47 0.19 -1.43 1.63
N VAL A 48 -0.75 -2.34 1.38
CA VAL A 48 -2.18 -2.09 1.57
C VAL A 48 -2.49 -1.72 3.02
N ASN A 49 -1.88 -2.40 3.99
CA ASN A 49 -2.05 -2.06 5.41
C ASN A 49 -1.51 -0.66 5.74
N MET A 50 -0.36 -0.28 5.20
CA MET A 50 0.17 1.08 5.36
C MET A 50 -0.76 2.13 4.74
N LEU A 51 -1.29 1.88 3.54
CA LEU A 51 -2.22 2.78 2.87
C LEU A 51 -3.52 2.96 3.66
N HIS A 52 -4.07 1.87 4.23
CA HIS A 52 -5.22 1.96 5.13
C HIS A 52 -4.90 2.77 6.37
N SER A 53 -3.76 2.55 7.01
CA SER A 53 -3.36 3.32 8.19
C SER A 53 -3.23 4.82 7.90
N VAL A 54 -2.62 5.18 6.77
CA VAL A 54 -2.51 6.58 6.33
C VAL A 54 -3.89 7.18 6.07
N ARG A 55 -4.75 6.45 5.34
CA ARG A 55 -6.13 6.89 5.07
C ARG A 55 -6.90 7.14 6.37
N ASP A 56 -6.85 6.20 7.30
CA ASP A 56 -7.60 6.29 8.56
C ASP A 56 -7.07 7.44 9.43
N GLY A 57 -5.76 7.71 9.40
CA GLY A 57 -5.15 8.88 10.02
C GLY A 57 -5.67 10.19 9.43
N LEU A 58 -5.68 10.31 8.10
CA LEU A 58 -6.19 11.51 7.41
C LEU A 58 -7.66 11.78 7.73
N ILE A 59 -8.51 10.75 7.79
CA ILE A 59 -9.92 10.89 8.16
C ILE A 59 -10.06 11.40 9.59
N ARG A 60 -9.28 10.85 10.53
CA ARG A 60 -9.29 11.32 11.92
C ARG A 60 -8.88 12.77 12.03
N ASP A 61 -7.80 13.15 11.35
CA ASP A 61 -7.27 14.52 11.41
C ASP A 61 -8.25 15.52 10.79
N ALA A 62 -8.91 15.17 9.68
CA ALA A 62 -9.98 15.97 9.10
C ALA A 62 -11.15 16.18 10.08
N ASN A 63 -11.64 15.11 10.71
CA ASN A 63 -12.71 15.19 11.70
C ASN A 63 -12.32 16.07 12.91
N ASN A 64 -11.08 15.97 13.39
CA ASN A 64 -10.57 16.79 14.48
C ASN A 64 -10.54 18.27 14.08
N TYR A 65 -10.09 18.57 12.86
CA TYR A 65 -10.06 19.92 12.32
C TYR A 65 -11.47 20.52 12.23
N GLU A 66 -12.44 19.80 11.68
CA GLU A 66 -13.83 20.27 11.58
C GLU A 66 -14.43 20.59 12.96
N GLN A 67 -14.18 19.74 13.97
CA GLN A 67 -14.64 20.00 15.33
C GLN A 67 -13.99 21.25 15.93
N GLN A 68 -12.68 21.43 15.71
CA GLN A 68 -11.95 22.60 16.18
C GLN A 68 -12.45 23.87 15.49
N GLU A 69 -12.78 23.80 14.21
CA GLU A 69 -13.36 24.91 13.45
C GLU A 69 -14.74 25.30 14.00
N GLN A 70 -15.62 24.33 14.22
CA GLN A 70 -16.95 24.58 14.82
C GLN A 70 -16.85 25.22 16.21
N ALA A 71 -15.96 24.70 17.07
CA ALA A 71 -15.73 25.26 18.40
C ALA A 71 -15.21 26.71 18.32
N SER A 72 -14.32 26.97 17.37
CA SER A 72 -13.75 28.31 17.14
C SER A 72 -14.82 29.28 16.64
N GLN A 73 -15.71 28.85 15.74
CA GLN A 73 -16.83 29.68 15.27
C GLN A 73 -17.81 30.06 16.40
N GLN A 74 -18.09 29.14 17.33
CA GLN A 74 -18.94 29.44 18.49
C GLN A 74 -18.32 30.52 19.39
N ILE A 75 -17.02 30.42 19.67
CA ILE A 75 -16.29 31.41 20.48
C ILE A 75 -16.27 32.78 19.78
N LEU A 76 -16.00 32.81 18.47
CA LEU A 76 -15.97 34.06 17.70
C LEU A 76 -17.35 34.71 17.53
N SER A 77 -18.43 33.94 17.67
CA SER A 77 -19.80 34.46 17.64
C SER A 77 -20.29 35.03 18.99
N SER A 78 -19.48 34.89 20.05
CA SER A 78 -19.75 35.38 21.41
C SER A 78 -19.13 36.77 21.64
#